data_AF-A0A1X0JQG0-F1
#
_entry.id   AF-A0A1X0JQG0-F1
#
_cell.length_a   1.000
_cell.length_b   1.000
_cell.length_c   1.000
_cell.angle_alpha   90.00
_cell.angle_beta   90.00
_cell.angle_gamma   90.00
#
_symmetry.space_group_name_H-M   'P 1'
#
loop_
_entity.id
_entity.type
_entity.pdbx_description
1 polymer ?
#
loop_
_entity_poly.entity_id
_entity_poly.type
_entity_poly.pdbx_seq_one_letter_code
_entity_poly.pdbx_strand_id
1 'polypeptide(L)'
;MKQLCEHLDELTSSEMRTAVELAIDTGRRPEEICELDFDCLTRDDDGQPVLIYDNHKANRLARRLPISEQTAAVILAQQQQVRNRYPNTPIGELKLLPTDRRNPGGRRAITGFSLAFAHRTWVDRLPVLRNADGVEYDKSKVVLYAYRHSYAQRHADAGVPIEVLRELMSHRKLDTTSCYYRIGETRRREAVDRVTAMQFDRHGNRIWRQAQALLDSEHARRAVGEVAVPFGVCAEPSNVKAGGGACPFRFRCAGCDHFRTDVSYLPDLRAYLDDLLRTRERLLATTDLDDWARVEAMPSEEEIRRIRRLIDQIRNGLGELEPEQRQQLQQAVTVVRRHRSVMLGMPRTRQILPDLRPERTP
;
A
#
# COMPACT_ATOMS: atom_id res chain seq x y z
N MET A 1 2.07 -0.39 13.85
CA MET A 1 1.03 0.10 12.90
C MET A 1 -0.17 -0.82 12.84
N LYS A 2 -0.06 -2.08 12.40
CA LYS A 2 -1.20 -3.03 12.33
C LYS A 2 -2.10 -3.04 13.57
N GLN A 3 -1.51 -3.25 14.76
CA GLN A 3 -2.23 -3.22 16.03
C GLN A 3 -2.94 -1.88 16.28
N LEU A 4 -2.34 -0.74 15.92
CA LEU A 4 -3.01 0.57 16.10
C LEU A 4 -4.23 0.70 15.16
N CYS A 5 -4.10 0.29 13.90
CA CYS A 5 -5.17 0.36 12.92
C CYS A 5 -6.37 -0.53 13.29
N GLU A 6 -6.13 -1.68 13.91
CA GLU A 6 -7.19 -2.60 14.38
C GLU A 6 -8.06 -1.99 15.50
N HIS A 7 -7.56 -0.97 16.20
CA HIS A 7 -8.25 -0.33 17.32
C HIS A 7 -8.70 1.11 17.02
N LEU A 8 -8.72 1.54 15.75
CA LEU A 8 -9.18 2.89 15.36
C LEU A 8 -10.65 3.14 15.70
N ASP A 9 -11.48 2.10 15.71
CA ASP A 9 -12.90 2.17 16.08
C ASP A 9 -13.12 2.60 17.55
N GLU A 10 -12.10 2.49 18.42
CA GLU A 10 -12.18 2.94 19.82
C GLU A 10 -12.12 4.47 19.97
N LEU A 11 -11.73 5.20 18.91
CA LEU A 11 -11.85 6.66 18.84
C LEU A 11 -13.30 7.03 18.49
N THR A 12 -14.08 7.37 19.52
CA THR A 12 -15.52 7.64 19.39
C THR A 12 -15.85 9.00 18.76
N SER A 13 -14.94 9.98 18.80
CA SER A 13 -15.10 11.21 18.03
C SER A 13 -14.68 10.97 16.59
N SER A 14 -15.61 11.20 15.66
CA SER A 14 -15.39 11.11 14.21
C SER A 14 -14.24 12.02 13.75
N GLU A 15 -14.17 13.24 14.27
CA GLU A 15 -13.10 14.19 13.95
C GLU A 15 -11.74 13.67 14.41
N MET A 16 -11.64 13.18 15.66
CA MET A 16 -10.37 12.67 16.19
C MET A 16 -9.91 11.41 15.47
N ARG A 17 -10.84 10.49 15.18
CA ARG A 17 -10.56 9.28 14.41
C ARG A 17 -10.05 9.62 13.02
N THR A 18 -10.80 10.43 12.27
CA THR A 18 -10.44 10.88 10.92
C THR A 18 -9.06 11.53 10.92
N ALA A 19 -8.78 12.41 11.90
CA ALA A 19 -7.48 13.07 12.02
C ALA A 19 -6.32 12.08 12.23
N VAL A 20 -6.51 11.04 13.05
CA VAL A 20 -5.50 10.00 13.27
C VAL A 20 -5.31 9.13 12.02
N GLU A 21 -6.40 8.74 11.36
CA GLU A 21 -6.35 8.01 10.08
C GLU A 21 -5.57 8.81 9.01
N LEU A 22 -5.89 10.10 8.85
CA LEU A 22 -5.16 10.98 7.94
C LEU A 22 -3.69 11.13 8.33
N ALA A 23 -3.37 11.22 9.63
CA ALA A 23 -1.98 11.31 10.09
C ALA A 23 -1.16 10.06 9.73
N ILE A 24 -1.78 8.89 9.87
CA ILE A 24 -1.19 7.59 9.52
C ILE A 24 -0.96 7.50 8.02
N ASP A 25 -1.98 7.84 7.23
CA ASP A 25 -2.00 7.59 5.78
C ASP A 25 -1.24 8.61 4.96
N THR A 26 -1.11 9.85 5.43
CA THR A 26 -0.52 10.96 4.64
C THR A 26 0.81 11.47 5.18
N GLY A 27 1.15 11.09 6.42
CA GLY A 27 2.30 11.61 7.14
C GLY A 27 2.30 13.15 7.30
N ARG A 28 1.17 13.82 7.10
CA ARG A 28 1.03 15.28 7.33
C ARG A 28 1.25 15.60 8.80
N ARG A 29 1.67 16.84 9.08
CA ARG A 29 1.80 17.29 10.47
C ARG A 29 0.42 17.37 11.12
N PRO A 30 0.31 17.16 12.43
CA PRO A 30 -0.96 17.25 13.14
C PRO A 30 -1.68 18.58 12.88
N GLU A 31 -0.96 19.70 12.86
CA GLU A 31 -1.51 21.02 12.59
C GLU A 31 -2.07 21.13 11.17
N GLU A 32 -1.31 20.64 10.17
CA GLU A 32 -1.73 20.62 8.76
C GLU A 32 -3.01 19.79 8.55
N ILE A 33 -3.21 18.74 9.35
CA ILE A 33 -4.42 17.90 9.31
C ILE A 33 -5.59 18.60 9.99
N CYS A 34 -5.37 19.15 11.18
CA CYS A 34 -6.40 19.87 11.92
C CYS A 34 -6.97 21.04 11.11
N GLU A 35 -6.13 21.75 10.35
CA GLU A 35 -6.50 22.97 9.64
C GLU A 35 -7.21 22.74 8.29
N LEU A 36 -7.35 21.49 7.84
CA LEU A 36 -7.99 21.14 6.57
C LEU A 36 -9.39 21.75 6.43
N ASP A 37 -9.59 22.45 5.32
CA ASP A 37 -10.91 22.94 4.90
C ASP A 37 -11.81 21.78 4.48
N PHE A 38 -13.12 22.03 4.49
CA PHE A 38 -14.11 21.01 4.14
C PHE A 38 -13.89 20.48 2.72
N ASP A 39 -13.54 21.32 1.76
CA ASP A 39 -13.34 21.00 0.34
C ASP A 39 -11.90 20.60 -0.01
N CYS A 40 -11.16 20.06 0.97
CA CYS A 40 -9.77 19.64 0.80
C CYS A 40 -9.56 18.42 -0.12
N LEU A 41 -10.60 17.80 -0.67
CA LEU A 41 -10.50 16.64 -1.56
C LEU A 41 -10.84 17.04 -3.00
N THR A 42 -9.93 16.77 -3.91
CA THR A 42 -10.15 16.91 -5.35
C THR A 42 -9.75 15.64 -6.09
N ARG A 43 -9.98 15.60 -7.40
CA ARG A 43 -9.46 14.57 -8.29
C ARG A 43 -8.53 15.21 -9.33
N ASP A 44 -7.52 14.48 -9.77
CA ASP A 44 -6.66 14.91 -10.87
C ASP A 44 -7.25 14.54 -12.23
N ASP A 45 -6.49 14.81 -13.30
CA ASP A 45 -6.92 14.58 -14.69
C ASP A 45 -7.20 13.10 -14.99
N ASP A 46 -6.59 12.19 -14.24
CA ASP A 46 -6.80 10.74 -14.33
C ASP A 46 -7.94 10.25 -13.40
N GLY A 47 -8.66 11.20 -12.79
CA GLY A 47 -9.73 10.94 -11.85
C GLY A 47 -9.25 10.38 -10.51
N GLN A 48 -7.95 10.40 -10.19
CA GLN A 48 -7.42 9.86 -8.93
C GLN A 48 -7.53 10.89 -7.79
N PRO A 49 -7.75 10.46 -6.54
CA PRO A 49 -7.99 11.38 -5.44
C PRO A 49 -6.72 12.10 -4.98
N VAL A 50 -6.86 13.40 -4.72
CA VAL A 50 -5.79 14.30 -4.31
C VAL A 50 -6.26 15.11 -3.10
N LEU A 51 -5.48 15.04 -2.02
CA LEU A 51 -5.64 15.91 -0.85
C LEU A 51 -4.99 17.27 -1.13
N ILE A 52 -5.76 18.33 -0.93
CA ILE A 52 -5.32 19.72 -0.91
C ILE A 52 -5.08 20.11 0.54
N TYR A 53 -3.88 20.58 0.85
CA TYR A 53 -3.53 21.01 2.21
C TYR A 53 -2.53 22.16 2.17
N ASP A 54 -2.43 22.88 3.28
CA ASP A 54 -1.48 23.96 3.44
C ASP A 54 -0.29 23.52 4.29
N ASN A 55 0.92 23.74 3.80
CA ASN A 55 2.14 23.55 4.57
C ASN A 55 2.56 24.88 5.18
N HIS A 56 1.93 25.23 6.30
CA HIS A 56 2.15 26.50 6.99
C HIS A 56 3.62 26.69 7.42
N LYS A 57 4.29 25.64 7.90
CA LYS A 57 5.71 25.72 8.32
C LYS A 57 6.64 26.19 7.20
N ALA A 58 6.36 25.77 5.95
CA ALA A 58 7.17 26.13 4.79
C ALA A 58 6.56 27.29 3.97
N ASN A 59 5.46 27.87 4.45
CA ASN A 59 4.63 28.86 3.78
C ASN A 59 4.28 28.45 2.33
N ARG A 60 3.76 27.23 2.16
CA ARG A 60 3.32 26.73 0.84
C ARG A 60 1.86 26.31 0.94
N LEU A 61 0.98 27.10 0.34
CA LEU A 61 -0.46 26.85 0.34
C LEU A 61 -0.85 25.94 -0.84
N ALA A 62 -2.05 25.37 -0.76
CA ALA A 62 -2.69 24.56 -1.79
C ALA A 62 -1.81 23.43 -2.34
N ARG A 63 -1.07 22.76 -1.46
CA ARG A 63 -0.25 21.61 -1.82
C ARG A 63 -1.15 20.45 -2.20
N ARG A 64 -0.82 19.81 -3.32
CA ARG A 64 -1.50 18.62 -3.84
C ARG A 64 -0.73 17.39 -3.38
N LEU A 65 -1.38 16.50 -2.65
CA LEU A 65 -0.86 15.20 -2.24
C LEU A 65 -1.75 14.10 -2.83
N PRO A 66 -1.24 13.26 -3.74
CA PRO A 66 -1.94 12.05 -4.16
C PRO A 66 -2.22 11.17 -2.93
N ILE A 67 -3.45 10.69 -2.81
CA ILE A 67 -3.87 9.81 -1.72
C ILE A 67 -4.53 8.55 -2.29
N SER A 68 -4.73 7.54 -1.45
CA SER A 68 -5.47 6.35 -1.86
C SER A 68 -6.99 6.63 -1.90
N GLU A 69 -7.74 5.84 -2.68
CA GLU A 69 -9.21 5.86 -2.63
C GLU A 69 -9.77 5.52 -1.24
N GLN A 70 -9.03 4.74 -0.42
CA GLN A 70 -9.41 4.48 0.96
C GLN A 70 -9.33 5.74 1.82
N THR A 71 -8.22 6.47 1.73
CA THR A 71 -8.05 7.74 2.45
C THR A 71 -9.05 8.79 1.95
N ALA A 72 -9.36 8.81 0.65
CA ALA A 72 -10.40 9.66 0.09
C ALA A 72 -11.79 9.31 0.66
N ALA A 73 -12.11 8.01 0.80
CA ALA A 73 -13.38 7.57 1.40
C ALA A 73 -13.52 7.99 2.87
N VAL A 74 -12.41 7.98 3.63
CA VAL A 74 -12.38 8.52 5.01
C VAL A 74 -12.75 10.02 5.02
N ILE A 75 -12.17 10.81 4.11
CA ILE A 75 -12.49 12.25 3.98
C ILE A 75 -13.95 12.45 3.59
N LEU A 76 -14.45 11.71 2.59
CA LEU A 76 -15.84 11.81 2.12
C LEU A 76 -16.85 11.48 3.23
N ALA A 77 -16.58 10.42 4.02
CA ALA A 77 -17.43 10.05 5.15
C ALA A 77 -17.48 11.16 6.21
N GLN A 78 -16.33 11.76 6.54
CA GLN A 78 -16.25 12.88 7.47
C GLN A 78 -16.96 14.12 6.91
N GLN A 79 -16.78 14.46 5.64
CA GLN A 79 -17.49 15.56 4.97
C GLN A 79 -19.01 15.38 5.08
N GLN A 80 -19.53 14.17 4.85
CA GLN A 80 -20.96 13.90 4.98
C GLN A 80 -21.47 14.15 6.42
N GLN A 81 -20.71 13.71 7.43
CA GLN A 81 -21.07 13.94 8.83
C GLN A 81 -21.07 15.42 9.21
N VAL A 82 -20.03 16.16 8.78
CA VAL A 82 -19.94 17.62 9.01
C VAL A 82 -21.09 18.33 8.30
N ARG A 83 -21.44 17.93 7.07
CA ARG A 83 -22.55 18.53 6.32
C ARG A 83 -23.89 18.29 6.99
N ASN A 84 -24.12 17.08 7.49
CA ASN A 84 -25.33 16.75 8.25
C ASN A 84 -25.44 17.58 9.54
N ARG A 85 -24.30 17.85 10.20
CA ARG A 85 -24.26 18.63 11.45
C ARG A 85 -24.40 20.13 11.22
N TYR A 86 -23.87 20.66 10.12
CA TYR A 86 -23.86 22.09 9.79
C TYR A 86 -24.46 22.35 8.39
N PRO A 87 -25.76 22.06 8.17
CA PRO A 87 -26.39 22.16 6.86
C PRO A 87 -26.48 23.59 6.32
N ASN A 88 -26.50 24.58 7.20
CA ASN A 88 -26.69 25.99 6.84
C ASN A 88 -25.37 26.76 6.68
N THR A 89 -24.23 26.17 7.03
CA THR A 89 -22.94 26.83 6.82
C THR A 89 -22.49 26.65 5.36
N PRO A 90 -22.06 27.73 4.67
CA PRO A 90 -21.42 27.64 3.37
C PRO A 90 -20.21 26.70 3.36
N ILE A 91 -20.03 25.92 2.29
CA ILE A 91 -18.98 24.90 2.17
C ILE A 91 -17.58 25.50 2.36
N GLY A 92 -17.29 26.63 1.71
CA GLY A 92 -15.97 27.28 1.79
C GLY A 92 -15.63 27.89 3.15
N GLU A 93 -16.54 27.83 4.12
CA GLU A 93 -16.30 28.30 5.49
C GLU A 93 -16.24 27.15 6.51
N LEU A 94 -16.55 25.92 6.09
CA LEU A 94 -16.51 24.74 6.93
C LEU A 94 -15.10 24.17 7.01
N LYS A 95 -14.74 23.67 8.20
CA LYS A 95 -13.55 22.83 8.39
C LYS A 95 -13.91 21.35 8.24
N LEU A 96 -12.97 20.54 7.76
CA LEU A 96 -13.15 19.09 7.69
C LEU A 96 -13.32 18.48 9.09
N LEU A 97 -12.59 19.02 10.08
CA LEU A 97 -12.53 18.52 11.45
C LEU A 97 -13.00 19.60 12.43
N PRO A 98 -14.30 19.97 12.44
CA PRO A 98 -14.78 21.07 13.27
C PRO A 98 -14.75 20.71 14.75
N THR A 99 -14.28 21.61 15.60
CA THR A 99 -14.41 21.42 17.06
C THR A 99 -15.88 21.50 17.48
N ASP A 100 -16.25 20.75 18.52
CA ASP A 100 -17.55 20.85 19.20
C ASP A 100 -17.62 22.04 20.18
N ARG A 101 -16.46 22.64 20.53
CA ARG A 101 -16.38 23.72 21.52
C ARG A 101 -16.75 25.07 20.93
N ARG A 102 -17.88 25.62 21.41
CA ARG A 102 -18.38 26.96 21.08
C ARG A 102 -18.56 27.20 19.58
N ASN A 103 -18.68 26.16 18.74
CA ASN A 103 -18.58 26.28 17.28
C ASN A 103 -19.93 26.01 16.58
N PRO A 104 -20.95 26.87 16.75
CA PRO A 104 -22.30 26.60 16.25
C PRO A 104 -22.36 26.47 14.71
N GLY A 105 -21.39 27.06 14.01
CA GLY A 105 -21.33 27.04 12.55
C GLY A 105 -20.32 26.07 11.94
N GLY A 106 -19.59 25.27 12.72
CA GLY A 106 -18.60 24.34 12.16
C GLY A 106 -17.37 25.01 11.52
N ARG A 107 -17.14 26.30 11.77
CA ARG A 107 -16.10 27.13 11.13
C ARG A 107 -14.72 27.02 11.78
N ARG A 108 -14.67 26.51 13.01
CA ARG A 108 -13.42 26.32 13.76
C ARG A 108 -13.01 24.87 13.78
N ALA A 109 -11.76 24.61 13.45
CA ALA A 109 -11.18 23.28 13.53
C ALA A 109 -10.93 22.85 14.99
N ILE A 110 -10.77 21.54 15.19
CA ILE A 110 -10.05 21.00 16.35
C ILE A 110 -8.62 21.55 16.39
N THR A 111 -8.00 21.56 17.57
CA THR A 111 -6.61 22.01 17.72
C THR A 111 -5.66 20.84 17.76
N GLY A 112 -4.39 21.05 17.37
CA GLY A 112 -3.34 20.06 17.54
C GLY A 112 -3.20 19.56 18.99
N PHE A 113 -3.45 20.43 19.97
CA PHE A 113 -3.51 20.05 21.38
C PHE A 113 -4.65 19.07 21.68
N SER A 114 -5.87 19.37 21.24
CA SER A 114 -7.03 18.49 21.47
C SER A 114 -6.85 17.12 20.80
N LEU A 115 -6.25 17.11 19.60
CA LEU A 115 -5.91 15.88 18.90
C LEU A 115 -4.83 15.08 19.63
N ALA A 116 -3.76 15.73 20.07
CA ALA A 116 -2.69 15.08 20.83
C ALA A 116 -3.21 14.47 22.14
N PHE A 117 -4.09 15.17 22.85
CA PHE A 117 -4.71 14.67 24.07
C PHE A 117 -5.59 13.44 23.79
N ALA A 118 -6.52 13.54 22.83
CA ALA A 118 -7.41 12.43 22.48
C ALA A 118 -6.62 11.20 22.00
N HIS A 119 -5.60 11.43 21.18
CA HIS A 119 -4.68 10.39 20.70
C HIS A 119 -3.94 9.71 21.85
N ARG A 120 -3.35 10.47 22.77
CA ARG A 120 -2.63 9.92 23.93
C ARG A 120 -3.55 9.07 24.81
N THR A 121 -4.73 9.60 25.15
CA THR A 121 -5.74 8.87 25.94
C THR A 121 -6.20 7.57 25.26
N TRP A 122 -6.29 7.55 23.92
CA TRP A 122 -6.59 6.33 23.18
C TRP A 122 -5.42 5.34 23.23
N VAL A 123 -4.21 5.75 22.87
CA VAL A 123 -3.03 4.84 22.86
C VAL A 123 -2.76 4.24 24.24
N ASP A 124 -2.92 5.00 25.32
CA ASP A 124 -2.73 4.49 26.69
C ASP A 124 -3.69 3.35 27.03
N ARG A 125 -4.93 3.42 26.55
CA ARG A 125 -5.98 2.42 26.79
C ARG A 125 -5.84 1.15 25.96
N LEU A 126 -5.05 1.17 24.89
CA LEU A 126 -4.86 -0.01 24.05
C LEU A 126 -4.29 -1.21 24.84
N PRO A 127 -4.38 -2.44 24.32
CA PRO A 127 -3.59 -3.55 24.85
C PRO A 127 -2.07 -3.30 24.76
N VAL A 128 -1.27 -4.17 25.38
CA VAL A 128 0.19 -4.15 25.24
C VAL A 128 0.54 -4.27 23.76
N LEU A 129 1.28 -3.29 23.24
CA LEU A 129 1.75 -3.32 21.86
C LEU A 129 3.01 -4.17 21.77
N ARG A 130 3.15 -4.95 20.70
CA ARG A 130 4.38 -5.73 20.44
C ARG A 130 4.98 -5.39 19.09
N ASN A 131 6.31 -5.43 18.99
CA ASN A 131 7.02 -5.33 17.72
C ASN A 131 6.95 -6.67 16.95
N ALA A 132 7.58 -6.73 15.77
CA ALA A 132 7.61 -7.94 14.94
C ALA A 132 8.29 -9.14 15.62
N ASP A 133 9.23 -8.88 16.54
CA ASP A 133 9.97 -9.90 17.29
C ASP A 133 9.21 -10.35 18.57
N GLY A 134 7.97 -9.87 18.76
CA GLY A 134 7.16 -10.17 19.94
C GLY A 134 7.54 -9.40 21.20
N VAL A 135 8.53 -8.52 21.12
CA VAL A 135 8.98 -7.66 22.24
C VAL A 135 7.96 -6.55 22.47
N GLU A 136 7.67 -6.27 23.73
CA GLU A 136 6.80 -5.17 24.12
C GLU A 136 7.31 -3.83 23.57
N TYR A 137 6.40 -3.09 22.95
CA TYR A 137 6.66 -1.80 22.36
C TYR A 137 6.18 -0.70 23.29
N ASP A 138 7.11 0.17 23.67
CA ASP A 138 6.85 1.32 24.51
C ASP A 138 5.85 2.30 23.85
N LYS A 139 4.64 2.35 24.41
CA LYS A 139 3.54 3.21 23.96
C LYS A 139 3.82 4.70 24.06
N SER A 140 4.79 5.12 24.89
CA SER A 140 5.16 6.54 25.00
C SER A 140 5.77 7.07 23.69
N LYS A 141 6.35 6.16 22.87
CA LYS A 141 6.91 6.48 21.55
C LYS A 141 5.86 6.62 20.46
N VAL A 142 4.63 6.15 20.71
CA VAL A 142 3.51 6.32 19.79
C VAL A 142 2.91 7.70 20.02
N VAL A 143 3.47 8.69 19.34
CA VAL A 143 2.99 10.07 19.31
C VAL A 143 2.55 10.42 17.88
N LEU A 144 1.67 11.42 17.72
CA LEU A 144 1.16 11.81 16.39
C LEU A 144 2.28 12.08 15.38
N TYR A 145 3.37 12.75 15.79
CA TYR A 145 4.49 13.05 14.90
C TYR A 145 5.25 11.78 14.45
N ALA A 146 5.18 10.69 15.21
CA ALA A 146 5.80 9.42 14.84
C ALA A 146 5.12 8.79 13.60
N TYR A 147 3.88 9.15 13.29
CA TYR A 147 3.23 8.70 12.06
C TYR A 147 3.89 9.27 10.81
N ARG A 148 4.44 10.48 10.88
CA ARG A 148 5.23 11.05 9.78
C ARG A 148 6.51 10.26 9.50
N HIS A 149 7.20 9.80 10.56
CA HIS A 149 8.34 8.88 10.43
C HIS A 149 7.91 7.52 9.90
N SER A 150 6.82 6.98 10.43
CA SER A 150 6.27 5.69 9.99
C SER A 150 5.83 5.72 8.52
N TYR A 151 5.25 6.83 8.07
CA TYR A 151 4.91 7.07 6.67
C TYR A 151 6.16 7.05 5.80
N ALA A 152 7.19 7.82 6.18
CA ALA A 152 8.44 7.87 5.43
C ALA A 152 9.14 6.51 5.35
N GLN A 153 9.24 5.80 6.48
CA GLN A 153 9.85 4.48 6.52
C GLN A 153 9.08 3.48 5.65
N ARG A 154 7.74 3.43 5.70
CA ARG A 154 6.95 2.52 4.86
C ARG A 154 7.16 2.75 3.36
N HIS A 155 7.26 4.01 2.94
CA HIS A 155 7.52 4.34 1.53
C HIS A 155 8.96 4.00 1.14
N ALA A 156 9.94 4.28 1.99
CA ALA A 156 11.32 3.88 1.76
C ALA A 156 11.46 2.35 1.69
N ASP A 157 10.81 1.62 2.59
CA ASP A 157 10.76 0.16 2.62
C ASP A 157 10.13 -0.40 1.31
N ALA A 158 9.11 0.28 0.78
CA ALA A 158 8.46 -0.05 -0.49
C ALA A 158 9.29 0.32 -1.73
N GLY A 159 10.47 0.93 -1.54
CA GLY A 159 11.36 1.30 -2.64
C GLY A 159 11.08 2.64 -3.28
N VAL A 160 10.29 3.50 -2.64
CA VAL A 160 10.00 4.83 -3.19
C VAL A 160 11.29 5.66 -3.23
N PRO A 161 11.65 6.23 -4.39
CA PRO A 161 12.81 7.10 -4.49
C PRO A 161 12.73 8.29 -3.53
N ILE A 162 13.83 8.71 -2.91
CA ILE A 162 13.91 9.81 -1.95
C ILE A 162 13.48 11.14 -2.58
N GLU A 163 13.67 11.31 -3.89
CA GLU A 163 13.21 12.47 -4.64
C GLU A 163 11.68 12.54 -4.63
N VAL A 164 11.03 11.39 -4.86
CA VAL A 164 9.57 11.22 -4.81
C VAL A 164 9.07 11.35 -3.37
N LEU A 165 9.75 10.70 -2.41
CA LEU A 165 9.42 10.78 -1.00
C LEU A 165 9.58 12.20 -0.45
N ARG A 166 10.56 12.97 -0.93
CA ARG A 166 10.72 14.41 -0.61
C ARG A 166 9.49 15.19 -1.03
N GLU A 167 8.96 14.95 -2.23
CA GLU A 167 7.73 15.59 -2.71
C GLU A 167 6.52 15.17 -1.89
N LEU A 168 6.34 13.87 -1.64
CA LEU A 168 5.27 13.33 -0.79
C LEU A 168 5.32 13.96 0.61
N MET A 169 6.51 14.05 1.22
CA MET A 169 6.71 14.71 2.51
C MET A 169 6.62 16.24 2.45
N SER A 170 6.56 16.84 1.25
CA SER A 170 6.63 18.28 1.00
C SER A 170 7.86 18.95 1.66
N HIS A 171 9.01 18.30 1.55
CA HIS A 171 10.30 18.88 1.92
C HIS A 171 10.93 19.62 0.74
N ARG A 172 11.83 20.58 1.02
CA ARG A 172 12.62 21.26 -0.02
C ARG A 172 13.97 20.58 -0.27
N LYS A 173 14.59 20.04 0.78
CA LYS A 173 15.91 19.42 0.74
C LYS A 173 15.79 17.91 0.95
N LEU A 174 16.58 17.14 0.21
CA LEU A 174 16.65 15.68 0.36
C LEU A 174 17.17 15.30 1.76
N ASP A 175 18.16 16.03 2.28
CA ASP A 175 18.71 15.83 3.63
C ASP A 175 17.63 15.85 4.71
N THR A 176 16.61 16.70 4.56
CA THR A 176 15.49 16.74 5.50
C THR A 176 14.68 15.45 5.46
N THR A 177 14.44 14.89 4.27
CA THR A 177 13.73 13.62 4.09
C THR A 177 14.53 12.44 4.64
N SER A 178 15.85 12.44 4.45
CA SER A 178 16.77 11.41 4.96
C SER A 178 16.71 11.22 6.47
N CYS A 179 16.34 12.25 7.24
CA CYS A 179 16.17 12.14 8.70
C CYS A 179 14.91 11.38 9.13
N TYR A 180 13.94 11.14 8.23
CA TYR A 180 12.65 10.56 8.62
C TYR A 180 12.59 9.04 8.55
N TYR A 181 13.57 8.40 7.93
CA TYR A 181 13.70 6.96 7.84
C TYR A 181 15.15 6.57 8.09
N ARG A 182 15.42 5.35 8.56
CA ARG A 182 16.79 4.93 8.87
C ARG A 182 17.49 4.50 7.59
N ILE A 183 18.61 5.16 7.30
CA ILE A 183 19.52 4.87 6.18
C ILE A 183 20.37 3.62 6.49
N GLY A 184 19.72 2.49 6.80
CA GLY A 184 20.32 1.16 6.55
C GLY A 184 20.15 0.73 5.09
N GLU A 185 19.64 1.65 4.27
CA GLU A 185 18.76 1.38 3.15
C GLU A 185 19.31 1.89 1.81
N THR A 186 20.43 2.60 1.74
CA THR A 186 20.94 3.10 0.44
C THR A 186 21.21 1.96 -0.54
N ARG A 187 21.89 0.89 -0.11
CA ARG A 187 22.10 -0.32 -0.93
C ARG A 187 20.79 -1.07 -1.19
N ARG A 188 19.84 -1.04 -0.26
CA ARG A 188 18.49 -1.63 -0.45
C ARG A 188 17.69 -0.85 -1.47
N ARG A 189 17.74 0.47 -1.42
CA ARG A 189 17.00 1.37 -2.29
C ARG A 189 17.59 1.34 -3.69
N GLU A 190 18.91 1.43 -3.83
CA GLU A 190 19.58 1.16 -5.11
C GLU A 190 19.23 -0.23 -5.64
N ALA A 191 19.12 -1.23 -4.75
CA ALA A 191 18.68 -2.56 -5.14
C ALA A 191 17.22 -2.61 -5.60
N VAL A 192 16.30 -1.93 -4.90
CA VAL A 192 14.89 -1.87 -5.30
C VAL A 192 14.73 -1.06 -6.58
N ASP A 193 15.40 0.08 -6.74
CA ASP A 193 15.39 0.89 -7.96
C ASP A 193 15.87 0.06 -9.16
N ARG A 194 16.98 -0.69 -9.00
CA ARG A 194 17.51 -1.59 -10.04
C ARG A 194 16.56 -2.74 -10.40
N VAL A 195 15.87 -3.31 -9.41
CA VAL A 195 14.89 -4.39 -9.64
C VAL A 195 13.61 -3.84 -10.28
N THR A 196 13.14 -2.67 -9.86
CA THR A 196 11.96 -1.98 -10.40
C THR A 196 12.17 -1.55 -11.85
N ALA A 197 13.40 -1.16 -12.22
CA ALA A 197 13.80 -0.90 -13.60
C ALA A 197 13.68 -2.15 -14.52
N MET A 198 13.51 -3.33 -13.94
CA MET A 198 13.34 -4.61 -14.61
C MET A 198 11.99 -5.26 -14.23
N GLN A 199 10.92 -4.46 -14.25
CA GLN A 199 9.53 -4.95 -14.16
C GLN A 199 8.96 -5.37 -15.53
N PHE A 200 8.10 -6.38 -15.47
CA PHE A 200 7.43 -7.03 -16.58
C PHE A 200 5.92 -7.14 -16.32
N ASP A 201 5.12 -7.00 -17.37
CA ASP A 201 3.68 -7.30 -17.31
C ASP A 201 3.41 -8.82 -17.37
N ARG A 202 2.14 -9.22 -17.34
CA ARG A 202 1.71 -10.63 -17.49
C ARG A 202 2.15 -11.30 -18.80
N HIS A 203 2.48 -10.53 -19.83
CA HIS A 203 2.92 -11.02 -21.14
C HIS A 203 4.45 -11.15 -21.24
N GLY A 204 5.18 -10.61 -20.25
CA GLY A 204 6.63 -10.53 -20.25
C GLY A 204 7.16 -9.30 -21.00
N ASN A 205 6.32 -8.29 -21.27
CA ASN A 205 6.81 -7.03 -21.84
C ASN A 205 7.43 -6.17 -20.74
N ARG A 206 8.58 -5.54 -21.03
CA ARG A 206 9.19 -4.58 -20.11
C ARG A 206 8.33 -3.33 -20.02
N ILE A 207 7.97 -2.97 -18.80
CA ILE A 207 7.16 -1.77 -18.51
C ILE A 207 8.07 -0.53 -18.43
N TRP A 208 9.36 -0.75 -18.12
CA TRP A 208 10.34 0.30 -17.85
C TRP A 208 11.16 0.72 -19.08
N ARG A 209 10.50 1.12 -20.17
CA ARG A 209 11.16 1.82 -21.31
C ARG A 209 10.55 3.18 -21.68
N GLN A 210 9.55 3.68 -20.95
CA GLN A 210 8.94 5.01 -21.22
C GLN A 210 8.88 5.96 -20.01
N ALA A 211 9.37 5.56 -18.83
CA ALA A 211 9.15 6.31 -17.59
C ALA A 211 10.22 7.36 -17.22
N GLN A 212 11.24 7.59 -18.04
CA GLN A 212 12.18 8.71 -17.80
C GLN A 212 11.50 10.08 -18.02
N ALA A 213 10.35 10.12 -18.70
CA ALA A 213 9.62 11.33 -19.08
C ALA A 213 8.32 11.54 -18.30
N LEU A 214 8.03 10.74 -17.27
CA LEU A 214 6.83 10.91 -16.46
C LEU A 214 7.11 11.86 -15.29
N LEU A 215 6.19 12.81 -15.09
CA LEU A 215 6.23 13.81 -14.02
C LEU A 215 6.36 13.13 -12.64
N ASP A 216 7.04 13.78 -11.70
CA ASP A 216 7.24 13.31 -10.31
C ASP A 216 5.94 12.83 -9.61
N SER A 217 4.77 13.29 -10.07
CA SER A 217 3.44 12.86 -9.62
C SER A 217 3.09 11.42 -9.99
N GLU A 218 3.49 10.91 -11.15
CA GLU A 218 3.23 9.52 -11.57
C GLU A 218 3.99 8.52 -10.72
N HIS A 219 5.25 8.84 -10.37
CA HIS A 219 6.06 8.00 -9.49
C HIS A 219 5.48 7.91 -8.08
N ALA A 220 4.96 9.04 -7.56
CA ALA A 220 4.25 9.06 -6.28
C ALA A 220 2.96 8.23 -6.31
N ARG A 221 2.22 8.23 -7.43
CA ARG A 221 0.97 7.46 -7.59
C ARG A 221 1.21 5.95 -7.60
N ARG A 222 2.20 5.45 -8.36
CA ARG A 222 2.52 4.01 -8.40
C ARG A 222 2.91 3.45 -7.03
N ALA A 223 3.64 4.22 -6.24
CA ALA A 223 4.01 3.85 -4.88
C ALA A 223 2.82 3.62 -3.93
N VAL A 224 1.69 4.31 -4.17
CA VAL A 224 0.50 4.25 -3.33
C VAL A 224 -0.54 3.23 -3.87
N GLY A 225 -0.45 2.88 -5.17
CA GLY A 225 -1.46 2.11 -5.90
C GLY A 225 -1.17 0.63 -6.14
N GLU A 226 -0.21 0.01 -5.46
CA GLU A 226 0.17 -1.40 -5.66
C GLU A 226 0.16 -2.21 -4.35
N VAL A 227 -0.13 -3.51 -4.44
CA VAL A 227 -0.09 -4.45 -3.30
C VAL A 227 0.63 -5.74 -3.67
N ALA A 228 1.35 -6.33 -2.71
CA ALA A 228 2.04 -7.62 -2.92
C ALA A 228 1.04 -8.76 -3.16
N VAL A 229 1.35 -9.62 -4.13
CA VAL A 229 0.58 -10.84 -4.46
C VAL A 229 1.55 -11.99 -4.78
N PRO A 230 1.07 -13.24 -4.91
CA PRO A 230 1.95 -14.33 -5.32
C PRO A 230 2.72 -13.99 -6.61
N PHE A 231 4.04 -14.14 -6.54
CA PHE A 231 4.99 -13.95 -7.64
C PHE A 231 5.06 -12.52 -8.21
N GLY A 232 4.53 -11.50 -7.53
CA GLY A 232 4.57 -10.14 -8.05
C GLY A 232 3.80 -9.11 -7.21
N VAL A 233 3.33 -8.07 -7.89
CA VAL A 233 2.46 -7.03 -7.34
C VAL A 233 1.20 -6.88 -8.20
N CYS A 234 0.14 -6.39 -7.57
CA CYS A 234 -1.16 -6.15 -8.18
C CYS A 234 -1.50 -4.66 -8.07
N ALA A 235 -1.87 -4.07 -9.21
CA ALA A 235 -2.30 -2.67 -9.30
C ALA A 235 -3.83 -2.52 -9.41
N GLU A 236 -4.61 -3.58 -9.18
CA GLU A 236 -6.07 -3.53 -9.25
C GLU A 236 -6.63 -2.76 -8.04
N PRO A 237 -7.30 -1.61 -8.22
CA PRO A 237 -7.71 -0.74 -7.12
C PRO A 237 -8.52 -1.46 -6.02
N SER A 238 -9.43 -2.36 -6.42
CA SER A 238 -10.27 -3.11 -5.48
C SER A 238 -9.46 -4.09 -4.63
N ASN A 239 -8.46 -4.74 -5.24
CA ASN A 239 -7.61 -5.69 -4.54
C ASN A 239 -6.53 -5.00 -3.70
N VAL A 240 -6.01 -3.86 -4.17
CA VAL A 240 -5.11 -2.98 -3.41
C VAL A 240 -5.80 -2.48 -2.15
N LYS A 241 -7.05 -1.99 -2.27
CA LYS A 241 -7.88 -1.58 -1.13
C LYS A 241 -8.07 -2.69 -0.10
N ALA A 242 -8.16 -3.94 -0.54
CA ALA A 242 -8.32 -5.10 0.34
C ALA A 242 -6.99 -5.70 0.85
N GLY A 243 -5.85 -5.03 0.62
CA GLY A 243 -4.55 -5.52 1.05
C GLY A 243 -4.17 -6.86 0.38
N GLY A 244 -4.61 -7.09 -0.86
CA GLY A 244 -4.37 -8.32 -1.62
C GLY A 244 -5.37 -9.45 -1.36
N GLY A 245 -6.35 -9.24 -0.47
CA GLY A 245 -7.29 -10.27 -0.01
C GLY A 245 -8.63 -10.36 -0.77
N ALA A 246 -8.92 -9.48 -1.73
CA ALA A 246 -10.22 -9.42 -2.41
C ALA A 246 -10.17 -9.80 -3.91
N CYS A 247 -9.08 -10.42 -4.38
CA CYS A 247 -8.97 -10.81 -5.79
C CYS A 247 -10.07 -11.84 -6.15
N PRO A 248 -10.97 -11.53 -7.10
CA PRO A 248 -12.06 -12.44 -7.49
C PRO A 248 -11.54 -13.65 -8.30
N PHE A 249 -10.31 -13.55 -8.84
CA PHE A 249 -9.73 -14.53 -9.76
C PHE A 249 -8.89 -15.61 -9.07
N ARG A 250 -9.08 -15.84 -7.76
CA ARG A 250 -8.45 -16.93 -6.99
C ARG A 250 -6.94 -17.08 -7.25
N PHE A 251 -6.20 -15.96 -7.22
CA PHE A 251 -4.74 -15.91 -7.39
C PHE A 251 -4.19 -16.34 -8.76
N ARG A 252 -5.00 -16.36 -9.83
CA ARG A 252 -4.54 -16.57 -11.22
C ARG A 252 -3.84 -15.33 -11.82
N CYS A 253 -2.82 -14.83 -11.12
CA CYS A 253 -2.21 -13.51 -11.37
C CYS A 253 -1.59 -13.39 -12.77
N ALA A 254 -0.94 -14.44 -13.27
CA ALA A 254 -0.38 -14.47 -14.64
C ALA A 254 -1.43 -14.34 -15.76
N GLY A 255 -2.72 -14.45 -15.43
CA GLY A 255 -3.84 -14.19 -16.35
C GLY A 255 -4.37 -12.75 -16.31
N CYS A 256 -3.98 -11.93 -15.33
CA CYS A 256 -4.60 -10.64 -15.03
C CYS A 256 -3.77 -9.45 -15.56
N ASP A 257 -4.42 -8.45 -16.16
CA ASP A 257 -3.77 -7.24 -16.67
C ASP A 257 -3.22 -6.31 -15.60
N HIS A 258 -3.65 -6.47 -14.35
CA HIS A 258 -3.14 -5.69 -13.22
C HIS A 258 -1.90 -6.31 -12.57
N PHE A 259 -1.51 -7.53 -12.99
CA PHE A 259 -0.36 -8.22 -12.45
C PHE A 259 0.95 -7.73 -13.05
N ARG A 260 1.93 -7.54 -12.18
CA ARG A 260 3.28 -7.08 -12.51
C ARG A 260 4.28 -7.95 -11.76
N THR A 261 5.36 -8.35 -12.42
CA THR A 261 6.46 -9.09 -11.78
C THR A 261 7.78 -8.40 -12.06
N ASP A 262 8.79 -8.69 -11.25
CA ASP A 262 10.15 -8.22 -11.45
C ASP A 262 11.14 -9.40 -11.41
N VAL A 263 12.40 -9.14 -11.77
CA VAL A 263 13.47 -10.15 -11.81
C VAL A 263 13.71 -10.88 -10.50
N SER A 264 13.34 -10.29 -9.36
CA SER A 264 13.54 -10.91 -8.05
C SER A 264 12.55 -12.03 -7.75
N TYR A 265 11.42 -12.12 -8.47
CA TYR A 265 10.46 -13.24 -8.38
C TYR A 265 10.82 -14.42 -9.31
N LEU A 266 11.87 -14.31 -10.14
CA LEU A 266 12.27 -15.35 -11.09
C LEU A 266 12.48 -16.74 -10.44
N PRO A 267 13.16 -16.87 -9.27
CA PRO A 267 13.26 -18.16 -8.58
C PRO A 267 11.91 -18.72 -8.14
N ASP A 268 10.98 -17.87 -7.70
CA ASP A 268 9.68 -18.31 -7.21
C ASP A 268 8.78 -18.76 -8.36
N LEU A 269 8.84 -18.05 -9.51
CA LEU A 269 8.18 -18.46 -10.75
C LEU A 269 8.71 -19.82 -11.27
N ARG A 270 10.02 -20.07 -11.16
CA ARG A 270 10.61 -21.37 -11.51
C ARG A 270 10.12 -22.49 -10.59
N ALA A 271 10.15 -22.26 -9.28
CA ALA A 271 9.64 -23.22 -8.31
C ALA A 271 8.15 -23.52 -8.55
N TYR A 272 7.36 -22.50 -8.87
CA TYR A 272 5.95 -22.69 -9.23
C TYR A 272 5.77 -23.52 -10.50
N LEU A 273 6.55 -23.26 -11.55
CA LEU A 273 6.53 -24.05 -12.77
C LEU A 273 6.88 -25.53 -12.49
N ASP A 274 7.93 -25.78 -11.71
CA ASP A 274 8.35 -27.13 -11.35
C ASP A 274 7.26 -27.87 -10.55
N ASP A 275 6.55 -27.16 -9.66
CA ASP A 275 5.41 -27.71 -8.90
C ASP A 275 4.22 -28.06 -9.81
N LEU A 276 3.88 -27.19 -10.78
CA LEU A 276 2.84 -27.48 -11.77
C LEU A 276 3.16 -28.72 -12.59
N LEU A 277 4.42 -28.87 -13.04
CA LEU A 277 4.85 -30.02 -13.82
C LEU A 277 4.84 -31.30 -13.00
N ARG A 278 5.37 -31.25 -11.77
CA ARG A 278 5.36 -32.38 -10.84
C ARG A 278 3.95 -32.82 -10.48
N THR A 279 3.05 -31.87 -10.21
CA THR A 279 1.64 -32.14 -9.90
C THR A 279 0.95 -32.81 -11.09
N ARG A 280 1.21 -32.32 -12.30
CA ARG A 280 0.70 -32.93 -13.54
C ARG A 280 1.19 -34.37 -13.72
N GLU A 281 2.49 -34.61 -13.56
CA GLU A 281 3.08 -35.96 -13.65
C GLU A 281 2.46 -36.92 -12.62
N ARG A 282 2.31 -36.46 -11.38
CA ARG A 282 1.69 -37.24 -10.30
C ARG A 282 0.24 -37.60 -10.61
N LEU A 283 -0.56 -36.66 -11.11
CA LEU A 283 -1.97 -36.90 -11.46
C LEU A 283 -2.12 -37.84 -12.66
N LEU A 284 -1.21 -37.78 -13.63
CA LEU A 284 -1.19 -38.73 -14.76
C LEU A 284 -0.86 -40.14 -14.31
N ALA A 285 0.02 -40.30 -13.32
CA ALA A 285 0.40 -41.60 -12.76
C ALA A 285 -0.59 -42.17 -11.74
N THR A 286 -1.49 -41.35 -11.17
CA THR A 286 -2.43 -41.78 -10.14
C THR A 286 -3.58 -42.57 -10.77
N THR A 287 -3.89 -43.75 -10.23
CA THR A 287 -5.02 -44.58 -10.65
C THR A 287 -6.24 -44.43 -9.74
N ASP A 288 -6.05 -43.98 -8.51
CA ASP A 288 -7.04 -44.04 -7.43
C ASP A 288 -7.89 -42.76 -7.32
N LEU A 289 -8.05 -42.05 -8.44
CA LEU A 289 -8.82 -40.80 -8.56
C LEU A 289 -9.86 -40.93 -9.66
N ASP A 290 -11.11 -40.59 -9.32
CA ASP A 290 -12.19 -40.43 -10.28
C ASP A 290 -11.83 -39.42 -11.37
N ASP A 291 -12.32 -39.65 -12.59
CA ASP A 291 -11.97 -38.87 -13.77
C ASP A 291 -12.30 -37.37 -13.63
N TRP A 292 -13.44 -37.03 -13.03
CA TRP A 292 -13.84 -35.63 -12.85
C TRP A 292 -12.88 -34.89 -11.90
N ALA A 293 -12.48 -35.53 -10.79
CA ALA A 293 -11.56 -34.97 -9.81
C ALA A 293 -10.15 -34.83 -10.37
N ARG A 294 -9.72 -35.81 -11.19
CA ARG A 294 -8.46 -35.75 -11.94
C ARG A 294 -8.43 -34.57 -12.89
N VAL A 295 -9.51 -34.32 -13.64
CA VAL A 295 -9.61 -33.20 -14.58
C VAL A 295 -9.60 -31.86 -13.85
N GLU A 296 -10.32 -31.71 -12.74
CA GLU A 296 -10.33 -30.46 -11.96
C GLU A 296 -9.00 -30.15 -11.28
N ALA A 297 -8.32 -31.17 -10.76
CA ALA A 297 -7.01 -31.00 -10.10
C ALA A 297 -5.87 -30.79 -11.11
N MET A 298 -6.06 -31.15 -12.39
CA MET A 298 -5.03 -31.07 -13.41
C MET A 298 -4.59 -29.62 -13.63
N PRO A 299 -3.29 -29.32 -13.46
CA PRO A 299 -2.75 -28.02 -13.85
C PRO A 299 -3.06 -27.68 -15.31
N SER A 300 -3.44 -26.43 -15.58
CA SER A 300 -3.80 -26.00 -16.93
C SER A 300 -2.56 -25.90 -17.83
N GLU A 301 -2.65 -26.46 -19.05
CA GLU A 301 -1.61 -26.27 -20.08
C GLU A 301 -1.37 -24.80 -20.41
N GLU A 302 -2.43 -24.00 -20.37
CA GLU A 302 -2.33 -22.57 -20.64
C GLU A 302 -1.55 -21.85 -19.54
N GLU A 303 -1.77 -22.24 -18.28
CA GLU A 303 -1.03 -21.69 -17.14
C GLU A 303 0.46 -22.06 -17.22
N ILE A 304 0.77 -23.34 -17.46
CA ILE A 304 2.16 -23.81 -17.65
C ILE A 304 2.84 -23.03 -18.78
N ARG A 305 2.15 -22.87 -19.93
CA ARG A 305 2.69 -22.14 -21.08
C ARG A 305 2.95 -20.67 -20.76
N ARG A 306 2.05 -20.02 -20.04
CA ARG A 306 2.19 -18.61 -19.63
C ARG A 306 3.35 -18.40 -18.66
N ILE A 307 3.46 -19.24 -17.63
CA ILE A 307 4.55 -19.14 -16.66
C ILE A 307 5.90 -19.40 -17.34
N ARG A 308 6.00 -20.41 -18.22
CA ARG A 308 7.20 -20.65 -19.04
C ARG A 308 7.58 -19.44 -19.86
N ARG A 309 6.63 -18.89 -20.63
CA ARG A 309 6.85 -17.69 -21.44
C ARG A 309 7.33 -16.52 -20.59
N LEU A 310 6.71 -16.28 -19.44
CA LEU A 310 7.09 -15.19 -18.54
C LEU A 310 8.51 -15.37 -18.01
N ILE A 311 8.88 -16.58 -17.57
CA ILE A 311 10.25 -16.92 -17.15
C ILE A 311 11.25 -16.66 -18.28
N ASP A 312 10.95 -17.09 -19.50
CA ASP A 312 11.84 -16.92 -20.65
C ASP A 312 12.00 -15.44 -21.01
N GLN A 313 10.94 -14.64 -20.97
CA GLN A 313 11.03 -13.19 -21.21
C GLN A 313 11.86 -12.47 -20.14
N ILE A 314 11.68 -12.82 -18.86
CA ILE A 314 12.51 -12.27 -17.77
C ILE A 314 13.99 -12.63 -17.97
N ARG A 315 14.27 -13.89 -18.34
CA ARG A 315 15.64 -14.35 -18.64
C ARG A 315 16.26 -13.64 -19.83
N ASN A 316 15.50 -13.46 -20.91
CA ASN A 316 15.96 -12.73 -22.09
C ASN A 316 16.28 -11.27 -21.74
N GLY A 317 15.40 -10.61 -20.98
CA GLY A 317 15.67 -9.26 -20.47
C GLY A 317 16.92 -9.16 -19.61
N LEU A 318 17.24 -10.18 -18.80
CA LEU A 318 18.51 -10.26 -18.07
C LEU A 318 19.72 -10.51 -18.99
N GLY A 319 19.50 -11.24 -20.09
CA GLY A 319 20.48 -11.53 -21.13
C GLY A 319 20.92 -10.30 -21.93
N GLU A 320 20.02 -9.32 -22.11
CA GLU A 320 20.29 -8.04 -22.78
C GLU A 320 21.20 -7.10 -21.97
N LEU A 321 21.36 -7.33 -20.66
CA LEU A 321 22.21 -6.51 -19.80
C LEU A 321 23.69 -6.87 -19.94
N GLU A 322 24.55 -5.85 -19.88
CA GLU A 322 26.00 -6.01 -19.80
C GLU A 322 26.40 -6.86 -18.58
N PRO A 323 27.51 -7.62 -18.63
CA PRO A 323 27.91 -8.53 -17.55
C PRO A 323 27.99 -7.85 -16.17
N GLU A 324 28.52 -6.62 -16.12
CA GLU A 324 28.64 -5.83 -14.90
C GLU A 324 27.27 -5.39 -14.35
N GLN A 325 26.38 -4.91 -15.22
CA GLN A 325 25.01 -4.54 -14.87
C GLN A 325 24.21 -5.74 -14.37
N ARG A 326 24.40 -6.91 -15.00
CA ARG A 326 23.78 -8.17 -14.59
C ARG A 326 24.24 -8.60 -13.19
N GLN A 327 25.54 -8.51 -12.90
CA GLN A 327 26.08 -8.84 -11.58
C GLN A 327 25.53 -7.89 -10.49
N GLN A 328 25.50 -6.59 -10.80
CA GLN A 328 24.93 -5.57 -9.92
C GLN A 328 23.44 -5.81 -9.64
N LEU A 329 22.67 -6.22 -10.66
CA LEU A 329 21.26 -6.56 -10.51
C LEU A 329 21.04 -7.86 -9.72
N GLN A 330 21.90 -8.87 -9.88
CA GLN A 330 21.81 -10.10 -9.08
C GLN A 330 22.08 -9.84 -7.59
N GLN A 331 23.05 -8.97 -7.27
CA GLN A 331 23.28 -8.52 -5.91
C GLN A 331 22.05 -7.77 -5.36
N ALA A 332 21.45 -6.91 -6.18
CA ALA A 332 20.22 -6.21 -5.83
C ALA A 332 19.06 -7.16 -5.54
N VAL A 333 18.83 -8.16 -6.39
CA VAL A 333 17.81 -9.22 -6.19
C VAL A 333 18.03 -9.93 -4.85
N THR A 334 19.28 -10.26 -4.50
CA THR A 334 19.60 -10.92 -3.23
C THR A 334 19.22 -10.05 -2.03
N VAL A 335 19.53 -8.75 -2.09
CA VAL A 335 19.17 -7.78 -1.04
C VAL A 335 17.65 -7.67 -0.92
N VAL A 336 16.93 -7.50 -2.04
CA VAL A 336 15.46 -7.39 -2.05
C VAL A 336 14.81 -8.65 -1.48
N ARG A 337 15.23 -9.84 -1.92
CA ARG A 337 14.66 -11.12 -1.44
C ARG A 337 14.90 -11.36 0.05
N ARG A 338 16.06 -10.99 0.59
CA ARG A 338 16.38 -11.16 2.03
C ARG A 338 15.41 -10.39 2.94
N HIS A 339 14.88 -9.27 2.46
CA HIS A 339 14.03 -8.36 3.25
C HIS A 339 12.53 -8.48 2.93
N ARG A 340 12.14 -9.22 1.87
CA ARG A 340 10.73 -9.49 1.52
C ARG A 340 10.04 -10.53 2.42
N SER A 341 10.68 -10.99 3.49
CA SER A 341 10.04 -11.77 4.56
C SER A 341 8.96 -10.99 5.34
N VAL A 342 8.77 -9.70 5.03
CA VAL A 342 7.70 -8.87 5.57
C VAL A 342 6.54 -8.81 4.57
N MET A 343 5.49 -9.58 4.87
CA MET A 343 4.17 -9.46 4.27
C MET A 343 3.65 -8.02 4.41
N LEU A 344 3.64 -7.26 3.32
CA LEU A 344 2.93 -5.99 3.22
C LEU A 344 1.46 -6.30 2.87
N GLY A 345 0.64 -6.45 3.91
CA GLY A 345 -0.77 -6.85 3.83
C GLY A 345 -1.06 -8.06 4.72
N MET A 346 -2.11 -8.02 5.54
CA MET A 346 -2.39 -9.07 6.52
C MET A 346 -2.63 -10.45 5.89
N PRO A 347 -1.96 -11.53 6.35
CA PRO A 347 -2.52 -12.86 6.24
C PRO A 347 -3.67 -12.97 7.26
N ARG A 348 -4.92 -12.97 6.79
CA ARG A 348 -6.04 -13.48 7.60
C ARG A 348 -6.20 -14.97 7.30
N THR A 349 -5.69 -15.79 8.21
CA THR A 349 -6.09 -17.18 8.38
C THR A 349 -7.54 -17.23 8.87
N ARG A 350 -8.49 -17.39 7.94
CA ARG A 350 -9.66 -18.28 8.03
C ARG A 350 -10.43 -18.14 6.72
N GLN A 351 -10.06 -18.93 5.72
CA GLN A 351 -11.05 -19.40 4.76
C GLN A 351 -11.93 -20.38 5.50
N ILE A 352 -13.08 -19.91 5.99
CA ILE A 352 -14.24 -20.79 6.07
C ILE A 352 -14.62 -21.02 4.61
N LEU A 353 -14.40 -22.23 4.12
CA LEU A 353 -14.95 -22.66 2.84
C LEU A 353 -16.46 -22.41 2.86
N PRO A 354 -17.05 -21.77 1.84
CA PRO A 354 -18.50 -21.73 1.70
C PRO A 354 -19.01 -23.17 1.63
N ASP A 355 -20.02 -23.49 2.44
CA ASP A 355 -20.71 -24.77 2.41
C ASP A 355 -21.32 -24.97 1.02
N LEU A 356 -20.79 -25.95 0.28
CA LEU A 356 -21.21 -26.25 -1.09
C LEU A 356 -22.43 -27.17 -1.13
N ARG A 357 -23.37 -27.08 -0.19
CA ARG A 357 -24.71 -27.72 -0.28
C ARG A 357 -25.78 -26.96 0.52
N PRO A 358 -26.57 -26.05 -0.09
CA PRO A 358 -27.68 -25.39 0.60
C PRO A 358 -28.96 -26.24 0.72
N GLU A 359 -28.94 -27.53 0.40
CA GLU A 359 -30.11 -28.40 0.55
C GLU A 359 -29.79 -29.63 1.39
N ARG A 360 -30.06 -29.50 2.69
CA ARG A 360 -30.59 -30.54 3.59
C ARG A 360 -30.72 -29.97 5.01
N THR A 361 -31.88 -29.42 5.30
CA THR A 361 -32.40 -29.35 6.67
C THR A 361 -33.60 -30.30 6.71
N PRO A 362 -33.70 -31.24 7.65
CA PRO A 362 -34.99 -31.77 8.05
C PRO A 362 -35.77 -30.75 8.88
#